data_AF-A0A7K0P3W7-F1
#
_entry.id   AF-A0A7K0P3W7-F1
#
_cell.length_a   1.000
_cell.length_b   1.000
_cell.length_c   1.000
_cell.angle_alpha   90.00
_cell.angle_beta   90.00
_cell.angle_gamma   90.00
#
_symmetry.space_group_name_H-M   'P 1'
#
loop_
_entity.id
_entity.type
_entity.pdbx_description
1 polymer ?
#
loop_
_entity_poly.entity_id
_entity_poly.type
_entity_poly.pdbx_seq_one_letter_code
_entity_poly.pdbx_strand_id
1 'polypeptide(L)'
;HGGVVVFDDGVDMAQQARFAMEFCAVESCGKCTPCRVGAVRGVEVIDRVIAGVEREANLVLLGDLCDLMTDGSLCAMGGLTPLPVRSALAHWPQDFGGTT
;
A
#
# COMPACT_ATOMS: atom_id res chain seq x y z
N HIS A 1 7.50 3.08 19.45
CA HIS A 1 7.14 2.09 20.49
C HIS A 1 8.05 0.87 20.58
N GLY A 2 8.96 0.61 19.62
CA GLY A 2 9.88 -0.54 19.71
C GLY A 2 9.21 -1.91 19.53
N GLY A 3 8.00 -1.94 18.97
CA GLY A 3 7.32 -3.19 18.62
C GLY A 3 7.96 -3.85 17.41
N VAL A 4 8.03 -5.17 17.43
CA VAL A 4 8.56 -6.00 16.33
C VAL A 4 7.50 -7.03 15.98
N VAL A 5 7.09 -7.08 14.72
CA VAL A 5 6.16 -8.08 14.18
C VAL A 5 6.96 -8.92 13.19
N VAL A 6 6.94 -10.24 13.37
CA VAL A 6 7.68 -11.20 12.54
C VAL A 6 6.70 -11.97 11.67
N PHE A 7 7.03 -12.07 10.38
CA PHE A 7 6.35 -12.93 9.41
C PHE A 7 7.30 -14.06 9.01
N ASP A 8 6.79 -15.27 8.82
CA ASP A 8 7.55 -16.39 8.26
C ASP A 8 7.48 -16.38 6.73
N ASP A 9 8.06 -17.39 6.09
CA ASP A 9 8.10 -17.51 4.62
C ASP A 9 6.72 -17.80 3.98
N GLY A 10 5.68 -18.03 4.79
CA GLY A 10 4.30 -18.22 4.30
C GLY A 10 3.53 -16.92 4.05
N VAL A 11 4.14 -15.77 4.35
CA VAL A 11 3.50 -14.45 4.14
C VAL A 11 3.41 -14.08 2.66
N ASP A 12 2.30 -13.44 2.30
CA ASP A 12 2.14 -12.76 1.01
C ASP A 12 2.26 -11.25 1.23
N MET A 13 3.37 -10.66 0.78
CA MET A 13 3.65 -9.24 0.97
C MET A 13 2.75 -8.32 0.14
N ALA A 14 2.13 -8.82 -0.93
CA ALA A 14 1.11 -8.06 -1.66
C ALA A 14 -0.17 -7.92 -0.83
N GLN A 15 -0.56 -8.97 -0.10
CA GLN A 15 -1.67 -8.90 0.85
C GLN A 15 -1.36 -7.98 2.03
N GLN A 16 -0.11 -7.96 2.52
CA GLN A 16 0.28 -7.03 3.59
C GLN A 16 0.25 -5.57 3.13
N ALA A 17 0.68 -5.27 1.90
CA ALA A 17 0.54 -3.94 1.32
C ALA A 17 -0.94 -3.55 1.13
N ARG A 18 -1.78 -4.48 0.66
CA ARG A 18 -3.23 -4.29 0.55
C ARG A 18 -3.85 -3.95 1.91
N PHE A 19 -3.48 -4.71 2.94
CA PHE A 19 -3.94 -4.51 4.31
C PHE A 19 -3.53 -3.13 4.85
N ALA A 20 -2.31 -2.64 4.57
CA ALA A 20 -1.90 -1.31 5.01
C ALA A 20 -2.83 -0.20 4.47
N MET A 21 -3.23 -0.32 3.19
CA MET A 21 -4.20 0.59 2.59
C MET A 21 -5.59 0.43 3.21
N GLU A 22 -6.05 -0.80 3.43
CA GLU A 22 -7.34 -1.08 4.08
C GLU A 22 -7.41 -0.52 5.50
N PHE A 23 -6.37 -0.73 6.30
CA PHE A 23 -6.26 -0.18 7.65
C PHE A 23 -6.34 1.35 7.64
N CYS A 24 -5.62 2.01 6.73
CA CYS A 24 -5.70 3.45 6.56
C CYS A 24 -7.12 3.91 6.15
N ALA A 25 -7.81 3.15 5.29
CA ALA A 25 -9.16 3.49 4.86
C ALA A 25 -10.16 3.42 6.03
N VAL A 26 -10.03 2.41 6.89
CA VAL A 26 -10.89 2.22 8.08
C VAL A 26 -10.59 3.27 9.15
N GLU A 27 -9.32 3.53 9.44
CA GLU A 27 -8.90 4.41 10.54
C GLU A 27 -8.75 5.88 10.13
N SER A 28 -9.08 6.22 8.88
CA SER A 28 -9.00 7.59 8.41
C SER A 28 -9.95 8.50 9.22
N CYS A 29 -9.41 9.59 9.79
CA CYS A 29 -10.24 10.64 10.38
C CYS A 29 -11.04 11.46 9.34
N GLY A 30 -10.80 11.21 8.05
CA GLY A 30 -11.56 11.77 6.93
C GLY A 30 -11.11 13.14 6.42
N LYS A 31 -10.16 13.81 7.10
CA LYS A 31 -9.78 15.21 6.80
C LYS A 31 -9.01 15.38 5.49
N CYS A 32 -8.12 14.44 5.14
CA CYS A 32 -7.28 14.53 3.94
C CYS A 32 -7.84 13.60 2.87
N THR A 33 -8.16 14.12 1.68
CA THR A 33 -8.63 13.31 0.54
C THR A 33 -7.72 12.12 0.21
N PRO A 34 -6.38 12.24 0.14
CA PRO A 34 -5.54 11.08 -0.18
C PRO A 34 -5.59 10.00 0.90
N CYS A 35 -5.76 10.36 2.17
CA CYS A 35 -5.93 9.37 3.25
C CYS A 35 -7.32 8.71 3.21
N ARG A 36 -8.41 9.49 3.03
CA ARG A 36 -9.79 8.97 3.10
C ARG A 36 -10.20 8.18 1.86
N VAL A 37 -9.90 8.71 0.67
CA VAL A 37 -10.31 8.13 -0.61
C VAL A 37 -9.15 7.41 -1.26
N GLY A 38 -7.94 7.98 -1.19
CA GLY A 38 -6.76 7.38 -1.78
C GLY A 38 -6.45 6.00 -1.19
N ALA A 39 -6.60 5.81 0.12
CA ALA A 39 -6.44 4.48 0.74
C ALA A 39 -7.39 3.42 0.16
N VAL A 40 -8.68 3.76 -0.06
CA VAL A 40 -9.64 2.85 -0.72
C VAL A 40 -9.19 2.53 -2.15
N ARG A 41 -8.72 3.54 -2.90
CA ARG A 41 -8.18 3.32 -4.26
C ARG A 41 -6.91 2.49 -4.23
N GLY A 42 -6.07 2.62 -3.20
CA GLY A 42 -4.89 1.80 -2.98
C GLY A 42 -5.24 0.32 -2.85
N VAL A 43 -6.29 -0.01 -2.09
CA VAL A 43 -6.81 -1.38 -2.00
C VAL A 43 -7.21 -1.90 -3.39
N GLU A 44 -8.05 -1.15 -4.10
CA GLU A 44 -8.54 -1.55 -5.44
C GLU A 44 -7.41 -1.72 -6.47
N VAL A 45 -6.39 -0.86 -6.42
CA VAL A 45 -5.23 -0.92 -7.32
C VAL A 45 -4.37 -2.14 -6.97
N ILE A 46 -4.12 -2.42 -5.70
CA ILE A 46 -3.36 -3.61 -5.29
C ILE A 46 -4.13 -4.89 -5.67
N ASP A 47 -5.46 -4.92 -5.52
CA ASP A 47 -6.30 -6.03 -5.98
C ASP A 47 -6.12 -6.30 -7.49
N ARG A 48 -6.03 -5.24 -8.31
CA ARG A 48 -5.76 -5.37 -9.75
C ARG A 48 -4.35 -5.88 -10.04
N VAL A 49 -3.34 -5.43 -9.27
CA VAL A 49 -1.97 -5.91 -9.40
C VAL A 49 -1.89 -7.41 -9.09
N ILE A 50 -2.50 -7.84 -7.98
CA ILE A 50 -2.56 -9.26 -7.58
C ILE A 50 -3.30 -10.10 -8.64
N ALA A 51 -4.37 -9.57 -9.22
CA ALA A 51 -5.13 -10.23 -10.29
C ALA A 51 -4.43 -10.20 -11.67
N GLY A 52 -3.28 -9.54 -11.81
CA GLY A 52 -2.55 -9.40 -13.08
C GLY A 52 -3.21 -8.49 -14.11
N VAL A 53 -4.16 -7.63 -13.70
CA VAL A 53 -4.86 -6.70 -14.60
C VAL A 53 -4.01 -5.47 -14.82
N GLU A 54 -3.56 -5.24 -16.05
CA GLU A 54 -2.72 -4.07 -16.43
C GLU A 54 -1.61 -3.77 -15.41
N ARG A 55 -0.95 -4.84 -14.95
CA ARG A 55 -0.06 -4.85 -13.80
C ARG A 55 0.90 -3.66 -13.75
N GLU A 56 1.70 -3.47 -14.80
CA GLU A 56 2.73 -2.42 -14.83
C GLU A 56 2.14 -1.02 -14.70
N ALA A 57 1.01 -0.76 -15.37
CA ALA A 57 0.31 0.51 -15.26
C ALA A 57 -0.26 0.73 -13.84
N ASN A 58 -0.78 -0.33 -13.21
CA ASN A 58 -1.28 -0.26 -11.84
C ASN A 58 -0.15 -0.11 -10.81
N LEU A 59 1.04 -0.69 -11.05
CA LEU A 59 2.22 -0.47 -10.19
C LEU A 59 2.71 0.99 -10.25
N VAL A 60 2.72 1.60 -11.44
CA VAL A 60 3.01 3.04 -11.59
C VAL A 60 1.97 3.87 -10.85
N LEU A 61 0.68 3.60 -11.06
CA LEU A 61 -0.42 4.30 -10.39
C LEU A 61 -0.34 4.17 -8.85
N LEU A 62 0.02 2.99 -8.35
CA LEU A 62 0.21 2.75 -6.92
C LEU A 62 1.38 3.58 -6.36
N GLY A 63 2.47 3.70 -7.13
CA GLY A 63 3.60 4.56 -6.83
C GLY A 63 3.20 6.02 -6.69
N ASP A 64 2.51 6.55 -7.69
CA ASP A 64 2.00 7.93 -7.73
C ASP A 64 1.04 8.21 -6.57
N LEU A 65 0.14 7.27 -6.27
CA LEU A 65 -0.77 7.36 -5.13
C LEU A 65 0.00 7.41 -3.80
N CYS A 66 1.05 6.61 -3.66
CA CYS A 66 1.90 6.61 -2.47
C CYS A 66 2.62 7.96 -2.28
N ASP A 67 3.10 8.59 -3.35
CA ASP A 67 3.69 9.94 -3.27
C ASP A 67 2.62 10.97 -2.85
N LEU A 68 1.44 10.93 -3.50
CA LEU A 68 0.34 11.81 -3.16
C LEU A 68 -0.12 11.66 -1.70
N MET A 69 -0.14 10.44 -1.17
CA MET A 69 -0.47 10.20 0.24
C MET A 69 0.60 10.73 1.19
N THR A 70 1.87 10.59 0.83
CA THR A 70 3.01 11.11 1.61
C THR A 70 2.94 12.63 1.70
N ASP A 71 2.77 13.31 0.55
CA ASP A 71 2.82 14.77 0.47
C ASP A 71 1.50 15.45 0.83
N GLY A 72 0.36 14.76 0.61
CA GLY A 72 -0.98 15.31 0.77
C GLY A 72 -1.69 14.99 2.09
N SER A 73 -1.02 14.34 3.04
CA SER A 73 -1.60 13.97 4.32
C SER A 73 -1.15 14.87 5.47
N LEU A 74 -2.10 15.42 6.22
CA LEU A 74 -1.82 16.33 7.34
C LEU A 74 -1.28 15.64 8.60
N CYS A 75 -1.32 14.30 8.66
CA CYS A 75 -0.80 13.53 9.79
C CYS A 75 -0.17 12.20 9.32
N ALA A 76 0.48 11.52 10.26
CA ALA A 76 1.24 10.30 9.99
C ALA A 76 0.38 9.11 9.54
N MET A 77 -0.93 9.06 9.85
CA MET A 77 -1.79 7.96 9.38
C MET A 77 -1.75 7.86 7.86
N GLY A 78 -2.11 8.94 7.16
CA GLY A 78 -2.01 8.98 5.70
C GLY A 78 -0.56 9.06 5.20
N GLY A 79 0.28 9.87 5.86
CA GLY A 79 1.64 10.15 5.38
C GLY A 79 2.62 8.97 5.50
N LEU A 80 2.38 8.02 6.41
CA LEU A 80 3.25 6.85 6.60
C LEU A 80 2.64 5.53 6.14
N THR A 81 1.35 5.49 5.79
CA THR A 81 0.74 4.30 5.12
C THR A 81 1.51 3.84 3.88
N PRO A 82 2.10 4.74 3.07
CA PRO A 82 2.94 4.35 1.95
C PRO A 82 4.19 3.53 2.31
N LEU A 83 4.73 3.65 3.53
CA LEU A 83 5.98 2.99 3.92
C LEU A 83 5.92 1.45 3.85
N PRO A 84 4.96 0.77 4.50
CA PRO A 84 4.83 -0.68 4.35
C PRO A 84 4.59 -1.11 2.89
N VAL A 85 3.78 -0.37 2.12
CA VAL A 85 3.50 -0.68 0.70
C VAL A 85 4.78 -0.60 -0.15
N ARG A 86 5.56 0.47 -0.02
CA ARG A 86 6.81 0.67 -0.76
C ARG A 86 7.87 -0.35 -0.38
N SER A 87 8.03 -0.61 0.91
CA SER A 87 9.00 -1.60 1.38
C SER A 87 8.65 -3.02 0.92
N ALA A 88 7.36 -3.39 0.94
CA ALA A 88 6.89 -4.67 0.42
C ALA A 88 7.22 -4.83 -1.07
N LEU A 89 6.91 -3.82 -1.89
CA LEU A 89 7.23 -3.82 -3.31
C LEU A 89 8.74 -3.89 -3.60
N ALA A 90 9.55 -3.15 -2.84
CA ALA A 90 10.98 -3.05 -3.06
C ALA A 90 11.74 -4.34 -2.69
N HIS A 91 11.30 -5.03 -1.64
CA HIS A 91 12.01 -6.20 -1.10
C HIS A 91 11.39 -7.54 -1.50
N TRP A 92 10.09 -7.57 -1.83
CA TRP A 92 9.38 -8.78 -2.31
C TRP A 92 8.59 -8.51 -3.59
N PRO A 93 9.23 -8.03 -4.67
CA PRO A 93 8.54 -7.74 -5.93
C PRO A 93 7.86 -8.98 -6.54
N GLN A 94 8.35 -10.18 -6.23
CA GLN A 94 7.78 -11.44 -6.71
C GLN A 94 6.38 -11.72 -6.17
N ASP A 95 6.06 -11.30 -4.95
CA ASP A 95 4.74 -11.50 -4.33
C ASP A 95 3.69 -10.65 -5.03
N PHE A 96 4.12 -9.52 -5.59
CA PHE A 96 3.23 -8.72 -6.42
C PHE A 96 3.02 -9.37 -7.76
N GLY A 97 3.83 -10.35 -8.18
CA GLY A 97 3.88 -11.06 -9.47
C GLY A 97 5.04 -10.67 -10.42
N GLY A 98 6.12 -10.09 -9.88
CA GLY A 98 7.37 -9.88 -10.60
C GLY A 98 8.15 -11.20 -10.76
N THR A 99 8.94 -11.35 -11.82
CA THR A 99 9.95 -12.43 -11.89
C THR A 99 11.19 -12.02 -11.12
N THR A 100 11.75 -12.94 -10.33
CA THR A 100 12.95 -12.77 -9.51
C THR A 100 14.18 -12.44 -10.34
#